data_AF-A0A5D0R838-F1
#
_entry.id   AF-A0A5D0R838-F1
#
_cell.length_a   1.000
_cell.length_b   1.000
_cell.length_c   1.000
_cell.angle_alpha   90.00
_cell.angle_beta   90.00
_cell.angle_gamma   90.00
#
_symmetry.space_group_name_H-M   'P 1'
#
loop_
_entity.id
_entity.type
_entity.pdbx_description
1 polymer ?
#
loop_
_entity_poly.entity_id
_entity_poly.type
_entity_poly.pdbx_seq_one_letter_code
_entity_poly.pdbx_strand_id
1 'polypeptide(L)' 'MARISAAERQRTMDFVIEQRMLARSDRAWRRRLAQFGYGLEDTEQGHRVTWLPYRRPICVVPAGLTG' A
#
# COMPACT_ATOMS: atom_id res chain seq x y z
N MET A 1 -3.33 13.66 -16.05
CA MET A 1 -2.99 12.80 -14.87
C MET A 1 -1.69 12.07 -15.17
N ALA A 2 -0.60 12.35 -14.47
CA ALA A 2 0.66 11.63 -14.68
C ALA A 2 0.46 10.13 -14.32
N ARG A 3 0.68 9.26 -15.30
CA ARG A 3 0.63 7.81 -15.14
C ARG A 3 1.91 7.42 -14.41
N ILE A 4 1.81 6.92 -13.19
CA ILE A 4 2.97 6.39 -12.47
C ILE A 4 3.62 5.29 -13.31
N SER A 5 4.95 5.33 -13.40
CA SER A 5 5.72 4.34 -14.15
C SER A 5 5.61 2.96 -13.49
N ALA A 6 5.88 1.91 -14.26
CA ALA A 6 5.90 0.55 -13.71
C ALA A 6 6.96 0.40 -12.60
N ALA A 7 8.12 1.05 -12.75
CA ALA A 7 9.19 1.03 -11.75
C ALA A 7 8.80 1.71 -10.44
N GLU A 8 8.09 2.85 -10.51
CA GLU A 8 7.57 3.52 -9.32
C GLU A 8 6.52 2.66 -8.60
N ARG A 9 5.61 2.01 -9.34
CA ARG A 9 4.66 1.07 -8.76
C ARG A 9 5.36 -0.07 -8.03
N GLN A 10 6.40 -0.64 -8.63
CA GLN A 10 7.14 -1.74 -8.01
C GLN A 10 7.81 -1.28 -6.71
N ARG A 11 8.51 -0.14 -6.72
CA ARG A 11 9.10 0.42 -5.50
C ARG A 11 8.07 0.69 -4.39
N THR A 12 6.89 1.19 -4.74
CA THR A 12 5.81 1.37 -3.77
C THR A 12 5.31 0.03 -3.23
N MET A 13 5.16 -0.99 -4.07
CA MET A 13 4.77 -2.34 -3.63
C MET A 13 5.81 -2.94 -2.67
N ASP A 14 7.09 -2.90 -3.05
CA ASP A 14 8.19 -3.42 -2.22
C ASP A 14 8.23 -2.72 -0.86
N PHE A 15 8.11 -1.39 -0.85
CA PHE A 15 8.04 -0.61 0.38
C PHE A 15 6.82 -0.98 1.23
N VAL A 16 5.63 -1.11 0.62
CA VAL A 16 4.40 -1.45 1.33
C VAL A 16 4.50 -2.85 1.97
N ILE A 17 5.11 -3.80 1.28
CA ILE A 17 5.39 -5.16 1.79
C ILE A 17 6.40 -5.12 2.94
N GLU A 18 7.50 -4.37 2.81
CA GLU A 18 8.47 -4.19 3.89
C GLU A 18 7.79 -3.64 5.16
N GLN A 19 6.92 -2.63 5.01
CA GLN A 19 6.17 -2.10 6.14
C GLN A 19 5.19 -3.11 6.74
N ARG A 20 4.68 -4.09 5.96
CA ARG A 20 3.81 -5.18 6.47
C ARG A 20 4.60 -6.13 7.36
N MET A 21 5.81 -6.48 6.95
CA MET A 21 6.70 -7.37 7.70
C MET A 21 7.10 -6.78 9.06
N LEU A 22 7.24 -5.46 9.13
CA LEU A 22 7.54 -4.74 10.37
C LEU A 22 6.32 -4.51 11.26
N ALA A 23 5.11 -4.68 10.72
CA ALA A 23 3.88 -4.41 11.43
C ALA A 23 3.39 -5.64 12.20
N ARG A 24 3.04 -5.44 13.47
CA ARG A 24 2.49 -6.49 14.35
C ARG A 24 1.02 -6.83 14.08
N SER A 25 0.34 -6.03 13.25
CA SER A 25 -1.06 -6.22 12.86
C SER A 25 -1.40 -5.32 11.68
N ASP A 26 -2.52 -5.57 11.00
CA ASP A 26 -2.99 -4.73 9.89
C ASP A 26 -3.27 -3.29 10.33
N ARG A 27 -3.79 -3.10 11.56
CA ARG A 27 -3.99 -1.76 12.12
C ARG A 27 -2.67 -1.06 12.38
N ALA A 28 -1.64 -1.79 12.79
CA ALA A 28 -0.28 -1.23 12.92
C ALA A 28 0.30 -0.90 11.54
N TRP A 29 0.08 -1.75 10.55
CA TRP A 29 0.54 -1.56 9.18
C TRP A 29 -0.07 -0.31 8.53
N ARG A 30 -1.40 -0.14 8.61
CA ARG A 30 -2.08 1.08 8.11
C ARG A 30 -1.56 2.35 8.80
N ARG A 31 -1.33 2.30 10.11
CA ARG A 31 -0.74 3.42 10.88
C ARG A 31 0.70 3.72 10.47
N ARG A 32 1.50 2.70 10.13
CA ARG A 32 2.85 2.89 9.57
C ARG A 32 2.77 3.57 8.22
N LEU A 33 1.99 3.04 7.28
CA LEU A 33 1.85 3.60 5.93
C LEU A 33 1.32 5.03 5.90
N ALA A 34 0.39 5.37 6.81
CA ALA A 34 -0.13 6.73 6.93
C ALA A 34 0.97 7.76 7.28
N GLN A 35 2.02 7.36 8.02
CA GLN A 35 3.16 8.24 8.33
C GLN A 35 3.98 8.60 7.08
N PHE A 36 3.89 7.78 6.02
CA PHE A 36 4.55 7.99 4.74
C PHE A 36 3.60 8.56 3.67
N GLY A 37 2.37 8.93 4.04
CA GLY A 37 1.38 9.43 3.10
C GLY A 37 0.69 8.37 2.25
N TYR A 38 0.76 7.09 2.65
CA TYR A 38 0.05 6.00 1.97
C TYR A 38 -1.20 5.55 2.74
N GLY A 39 -2.25 5.22 2.00
CA GLY A 39 -3.46 4.59 2.50
C GLY A 39 -3.60 3.15 1.99
N LEU A 40 -4.28 2.30 2.76
CA LEU A 40 -4.72 0.97 2.32
C LEU A 40 -6.23 0.88 2.40
N GLU A 41 -6.84 0.51 1.29
CA GLU A 41 -8.26 0.19 1.17
C GLU A 41 -8.42 -1.29 0.89
N ASP A 42 -9.34 -1.94 1.60
CA ASP A 42 -9.65 -3.35 1.35
C ASP A 42 -10.49 -3.46 0.09
N THR A 43 -10.14 -4.41 -0.76
CA THR A 43 -10.86 -4.73 -1.99
C THR A 43 -11.01 -6.25 -2.08
N GLU A 44 -11.95 -6.72 -2.89
CA GLU A 44 -12.17 -8.15 -3.12
C GLU A 44 -10.92 -8.87 -3.65
N GLN A 45 -9.96 -8.13 -4.24
CA GLN A 45 -8.73 -8.64 -4.85
C GLN A 45 -7.49 -8.49 -3.94
N GLY A 46 -7.63 -7.91 -2.76
CA GLY A 46 -6.53 -7.60 -1.84
C GLY A 46 -6.57 -6.17 -1.31
N HIS A 47 -5.41 -5.59 -1.00
CA HIS A 47 -5.32 -4.23 -0.49
C HIS A 47 -4.91 -3.25 -1.59
N ARG A 48 -5.74 -2.25 -1.85
CA ARG A 48 -5.42 -1.14 -2.76
C ARG A 48 -4.61 -0.09 -2.02
N VAL A 49 -3.42 0.21 -2.54
CA VAL A 49 -2.55 1.28 -2.06
C VAL A 49 -2.99 2.59 -2.70
N THR A 50 -3.13 3.62 -1.87
CA THR A 50 -3.53 4.97 -2.30
C THR A 50 -2.57 6.03 -1.77
N TRP A 51 -2.45 7.16 -2.47
CA TRP A 51 -1.84 8.38 -1.93
C TRP A 51 -2.84 9.11 -1.03
N LEU A 52 -2.39 9.50 0.16
CA LEU A 52 -3.11 10.42 1.04
C LEU A 52 -2.77 11.88 0.69
N PRO A 53 -3.67 12.84 0.94
CA PRO A 53 -4.98 12.66 1.58
C PRO A 53 -6.11 12.25 0.62
N TYR A 54 -5.93 12.39 -0.71
CA TYR A 54 -7.02 12.28 -1.69
C TYR A 54 -7.37 10.85 -2.14
N ARG A 55 -6.83 9.83 -1.48
CA ARG A 55 -7.05 8.40 -1.81
C ARG A 55 -6.81 8.07 -3.29
N ARG A 56 -5.80 8.70 -3.90
CA ARG A 56 -5.50 8.46 -5.32
C ARG A 56 -4.86 7.07 -5.49
N PRO A 57 -5.44 6.16 -6.30
CA PRO A 57 -4.94 4.79 -6.40
C PRO A 57 -3.55 4.71 -7.04
N ILE A 58 -2.72 3.80 -6.51
CA ILE A 58 -1.36 3.50 -6.97
C ILE A 58 -1.30 2.10 -7.57
N CYS A 59 -1.52 1.09 -6.74
CA CYS A 59 -1.38 -0.32 -7.07
C CYS A 59 -2.25 -1.18 -6.13
N VAL A 60 -2.41 -2.46 -6.47
CA VAL A 60 -3.08 -3.46 -5.63
C VAL A 60 -2.03 -4.44 -5.14
N VAL A 61 -1.99 -4.66 -3.83
CA VAL A 61 -1.17 -5.69 -3.19
C VAL A 61 -2.09 -6.88 -2.89
N PRO A 62 -1.81 -8.08 -3.43
CA PRO A 62 -2.59 -9.27 -3.15
C PRO A 62 -2.66 -9.58 -1.66
N ALA A 63 -3.84 -9.98 -1.17
CA ALA A 63 -4.03 -10.42 0.22
C ALA A 63 -3.21 -11.68 0.59
N GLY A 64 -2.73 -12.43 -0.40
CA GLY A 64 -1.87 -13.59 -0.17
C GLY A 64 -0.43 -13.27 0.25
N LEU A 65 0.00 -12.00 0.14
CA LEU A 65 1.35 -11.55 0.54
C LEU A 65 1.40 -10.98 1.96
N THR A 66 0.26 -10.95 2.65
CA THR A 66 0.11 -10.43 4.03
C THR A 66 0.00 -11.54 5.07
N GLY A 67 0.33 -12.78 4.71
CA GLY A 67 0.34 -13.96 5.59
C GLY A 67 1.46 -13.94 6.60
#